data_AF-A0A843BN07-F1
#
_entry.id   AF-A0A843BN07-F1
#
_cell.length_a   1.000
_cell.length_b   1.000
_cell.length_c   1.000
_cell.angle_alpha   90.00
_cell.angle_beta   90.00
_cell.angle_gamma   90.00
#
_symmetry.space_group_name_H-M   'P 1'
#
loop_
_entity.id
_entity.type
_entity.pdbx_description
1 polymer ?
#
loop_
_entity_poly.entity_id
_entity_poly.type
_entity_poly.pdbx_seq_one_letter_code
_entity_poly.pdbx_strand_id
1 'polypeptide(L)'
;MEIHPDEIVKSKNNPLELFYSSMRAEATRADYDRKLRKVLCEFFRPILKGDPDLVKRAESEPKIKKKGVKRQFSDADFEQSNSTLRNTQDFVSESKFLTNWLSIEHQGWKLPSTVEAHDWCGLWKTIGCNKVDVHEKLGKGKLTYVKQFRRSCYRAKCKSCYTNWIARQANVSTRRIEAFEKKSKQRPVHLILSVPRIQRNLPVKLLRQRMSVILKYGKIHGASVIFHPFKFNKIERRWYSSPHFHLVGFGKSSDLKNAFGRYGWYVKEAGERESVFQTFCYLLSHCGIQKGYQAVTWFGSLSYSKLHVEKEPRITKCPLCNGEFEEIYYEEPIHPIIPPDKHYEGLVNEWGWHKVLTVEYEEPTYEYAPTRDLNELLRGLTMIIN
;
A
#
# COMPACT_ATOMS: atom_id res chain seq x y z
N MET A 1 -11.62 39.85 -2.50
CA MET A 1 -12.93 39.62 -3.11
C MET A 1 -13.93 40.27 -2.17
N GLU A 2 -14.30 41.51 -2.43
CA GLU A 2 -15.28 42.25 -1.62
C GLU A 2 -16.66 41.91 -2.19
N ILE A 3 -17.54 41.35 -1.34
CA ILE A 3 -18.91 41.01 -1.74
C ILE A 3 -19.77 42.22 -1.40
N HIS A 4 -20.42 42.80 -2.42
CA HIS A 4 -21.31 43.93 -2.20
C HIS A 4 -22.64 43.45 -1.56
N PRO A 5 -23.25 44.20 -0.63
CA PRO A 5 -24.50 43.79 0.03
C PRO A 5 -25.63 43.47 -0.97
N ASP A 6 -25.60 44.14 -2.10
CA ASP A 6 -26.54 44.06 -3.22
C ASP A 6 -26.37 42.75 -4.03
N GLU A 7 -25.24 42.06 -3.87
CA GLU A 7 -24.94 40.75 -4.48
C GLU A 7 -25.48 39.58 -3.64
N ILE A 8 -26.02 39.85 -2.45
CA ILE A 8 -26.58 38.84 -1.55
C ILE A 8 -28.03 38.53 -1.95
N VAL A 9 -28.22 37.48 -2.74
CA VAL A 9 -29.55 36.98 -3.10
C VAL A 9 -30.07 36.01 -2.03
N LYS A 10 -31.24 36.29 -1.44
CA LYS A 10 -31.93 35.34 -0.55
C LYS A 10 -32.53 34.19 -1.36
N SER A 11 -31.92 33.01 -1.28
CA SER A 11 -32.49 31.76 -1.82
C SER A 11 -33.64 31.28 -0.93
N LYS A 12 -34.74 30.83 -1.55
CA LYS A 12 -35.87 30.19 -0.84
C LYS A 12 -35.52 28.79 -0.31
N ASN A 13 -34.46 28.16 -0.81
CA ASN A 13 -34.11 26.79 -0.48
C ASN A 13 -32.97 26.77 0.53
N ASN A 14 -33.21 26.20 1.71
CA ASN A 14 -32.18 26.00 2.72
C ASN A 14 -31.14 24.98 2.19
N PRO A 15 -29.83 25.31 2.17
CA PRO A 15 -28.78 24.39 1.73
C PRO A 15 -28.82 23.04 2.47
N LEU A 16 -29.24 23.06 3.73
CA LEU A 16 -29.41 21.87 4.55
C LEU A 16 -30.53 20.96 4.01
N GLU A 17 -31.65 21.53 3.57
CA GLU A 17 -32.77 20.78 2.99
C GLU A 17 -32.41 20.20 1.62
N LEU A 18 -31.69 20.95 0.78
CA LEU A 18 -31.17 20.46 -0.51
C LEU A 18 -30.17 19.30 -0.32
N PHE A 19 -29.40 19.35 0.77
CA PHE A 19 -28.48 18.28 1.13
C PHE A 19 -29.22 17.01 1.56
N TYR A 20 -30.23 17.11 2.42
CA TYR A 20 -30.92 15.95 3.00
C TYR A 20 -32.03 15.36 2.14
N SER A 21 -32.68 16.14 1.28
CA SER A 21 -33.86 15.72 0.46
C SER A 21 -33.66 14.50 -0.45
N SER A 22 -32.43 14.03 -0.63
CA SER A 22 -32.09 12.94 -1.56
C SER A 22 -31.06 11.96 -0.99
N MET A 23 -30.82 12.00 0.33
CA MET A 23 -29.92 11.08 1.00
C MET A 23 -30.68 9.83 1.45
N ARG A 24 -30.21 8.66 1.00
CA ARG A 24 -30.76 7.36 1.45
C ARG A 24 -30.23 7.04 2.85
N ALA A 25 -31.00 6.27 3.63
CA ALA A 25 -30.61 5.83 4.98
C ALA A 25 -29.28 5.03 5.00
N GLU A 26 -28.88 4.46 3.87
CA GLU A 26 -27.67 3.63 3.70
C GLU A 26 -26.50 4.39 3.05
N ALA A 27 -26.55 5.73 2.99
CA ALA A 27 -25.53 6.50 2.31
C ALA A 27 -24.14 6.36 2.96
N THR A 28 -23.11 6.14 2.14
CA THR A 28 -21.71 6.08 2.59
C THR A 28 -21.09 7.47 2.66
N ARG A 29 -19.99 7.66 3.41
CA ARG A 29 -19.26 8.94 3.47
C ARG A 29 -18.91 9.51 2.08
N ALA A 30 -18.61 8.66 1.10
CA ALA A 30 -18.33 9.09 -0.28
C ALA A 30 -19.57 9.66 -0.98
N ASP A 31 -20.76 9.16 -0.65
CA ASP A 31 -22.04 9.68 -1.14
C ASP A 31 -22.33 11.05 -0.54
N TYR A 32 -22.05 11.23 0.78
CA TYR A 32 -22.11 12.53 1.45
C TYR A 32 -21.15 13.54 0.80
N ASP A 33 -19.89 13.17 0.56
CA ASP A 33 -18.88 14.06 -0.04
C ASP A 33 -19.27 14.47 -1.48
N ARG A 34 -19.77 13.52 -2.28
CA ARG A 34 -20.22 13.79 -3.66
C ARG A 34 -21.45 14.69 -3.68
N LYS A 35 -22.41 14.43 -2.79
CA LYS A 35 -23.62 15.24 -2.67
C LYS A 35 -23.29 16.65 -2.18
N LEU A 36 -22.40 16.78 -1.20
CA LEU A 36 -21.96 18.07 -0.69
C LEU A 36 -21.31 18.90 -1.79
N ARG A 37 -20.36 18.31 -2.55
CA ARG A 37 -19.75 19.00 -3.70
C ARG A 37 -20.79 19.46 -4.71
N LYS A 38 -21.75 18.61 -5.06
CA LYS A 38 -22.81 18.95 -6.02
C LYS A 38 -23.67 20.11 -5.51
N VAL A 39 -24.13 20.05 -4.26
CA VAL A 39 -24.96 21.09 -3.63
C VAL A 39 -24.19 22.41 -3.53
N LEU A 40 -22.91 22.38 -3.15
CA LEU A 40 -22.07 23.57 -3.10
C LEU A 40 -21.87 24.17 -4.51
N CYS A 41 -21.62 23.34 -5.53
CA CYS A 41 -21.51 23.80 -6.91
C CYS A 41 -22.82 24.40 -7.44
N GLU A 42 -23.98 23.82 -7.10
CA GLU A 42 -25.30 24.35 -7.49
C GLU A 42 -25.62 25.66 -6.74
N PHE A 43 -25.33 25.70 -5.45
CA PHE A 43 -25.59 26.85 -4.59
C PHE A 43 -24.71 28.05 -4.93
N PHE A 44 -23.42 27.81 -5.18
CA PHE A 44 -22.48 28.85 -5.58
C PHE A 44 -22.44 29.11 -7.08
N ARG A 45 -23.22 28.37 -7.89
CA ARG A 45 -23.29 28.57 -9.36
C ARG A 45 -23.48 30.03 -9.79
N PRO A 46 -24.29 30.88 -9.12
CA PRO A 46 -24.45 32.28 -9.52
C PRO A 46 -23.20 33.15 -9.26
N ILE A 47 -22.35 32.73 -8.32
CA ILE A 47 -21.19 33.50 -7.82
C ILE A 47 -19.88 32.93 -8.40
N LEU A 48 -19.84 31.64 -8.72
CA LEU A 48 -18.74 30.97 -9.41
C LEU A 48 -18.77 31.35 -10.90
N LYS A 49 -18.31 32.55 -11.21
CA LYS A 49 -17.86 32.87 -12.57
C LYS A 49 -16.53 32.12 -12.75
N GLY A 50 -16.59 30.95 -13.40
CA GLY A 50 -15.38 30.27 -13.85
C GLY A 50 -14.54 31.23 -14.69
N ASP A 51 -13.22 31.05 -14.65
CA ASP A 51 -12.30 31.84 -15.47
C ASP A 51 -12.78 31.81 -16.95
N PRO A 52 -13.19 32.95 -17.52
CA PRO A 52 -13.76 33.02 -18.86
C PRO A 52 -12.82 32.45 -19.92
N ASP A 53 -11.51 32.58 -19.70
CA ASP A 53 -10.49 32.12 -20.63
C ASP A 53 -10.31 30.61 -20.55
N LEU A 54 -10.40 30.01 -19.36
CA LEU A 54 -10.38 28.54 -19.19
C LEU A 54 -11.63 27.88 -19.77
N VAL A 55 -12.80 28.52 -19.65
CA VAL A 55 -14.05 28.01 -20.25
C VAL A 55 -13.97 28.05 -21.78
N LYS A 56 -13.54 29.17 -22.37
CA LYS A 56 -13.33 29.30 -23.83
C LYS A 56 -12.26 28.33 -24.35
N ARG A 57 -11.21 28.07 -23.59
CA ARG A 57 -10.17 27.09 -23.94
C ARG A 57 -10.72 25.66 -23.95
N ALA A 58 -11.51 25.30 -22.94
CA ALA A 58 -12.13 23.97 -22.87
C ALA A 58 -13.19 23.75 -23.97
N GLU A 59 -13.89 24.81 -24.39
CA GLU A 59 -14.87 24.76 -25.49
C GLU A 59 -14.21 24.73 -26.87
N SER A 60 -13.01 25.30 -27.02
CA SER A 60 -12.26 25.32 -28.29
C SER A 60 -11.32 24.12 -28.46
N GLU A 61 -11.07 23.33 -27.41
CA GLU A 61 -10.27 22.12 -27.53
C GLU A 61 -11.00 21.01 -28.31
N PRO A 62 -10.41 20.48 -29.40
CA PRO A 62 -11.01 19.40 -30.16
C PRO A 62 -11.17 18.18 -29.26
N LYS A 63 -12.40 17.65 -29.15
CA LYS A 63 -12.67 16.40 -28.42
C LYS A 63 -11.87 15.27 -29.07
N ILE A 64 -10.69 15.00 -28.53
CA ILE A 64 -9.82 13.91 -28.99
C ILE A 64 -10.62 12.61 -28.79
N LYS A 65 -11.09 12.03 -29.90
CA LYS A 65 -11.58 10.65 -29.90
C LYS A 65 -10.40 9.80 -29.45
N LYS A 66 -10.42 9.36 -28.19
CA LYS A 66 -9.43 8.41 -27.64
C LYS A 66 -9.46 7.17 -28.52
N LYS A 67 -8.54 7.08 -29.50
CA LYS A 67 -8.25 5.83 -30.20
C LYS A 67 -7.65 4.91 -29.16
N GLY A 68 -8.49 4.04 -28.62
CA GLY A 68 -8.10 3.06 -27.62
C GLY A 68 -7.07 2.11 -28.22
N VAL A 69 -5.81 2.31 -27.84
CA VAL A 69 -4.87 1.19 -27.78
C VAL A 69 -5.51 0.16 -26.86
N LYS A 70 -5.64 -1.09 -27.33
CA LYS A 70 -6.28 -2.18 -26.60
C LYS A 70 -5.67 -2.29 -25.21
N ARG A 71 -6.42 -1.83 -24.21
CA ARG A 71 -6.14 -1.98 -22.79
C ARG A 71 -6.30 -3.45 -22.42
N GLN A 72 -5.20 -4.10 -22.02
CA GLN A 72 -5.25 -5.41 -21.39
C GLN A 72 -4.60 -5.32 -20.02
N PHE A 73 -5.38 -4.85 -19.05
CA PHE A 73 -5.51 -5.32 -17.67
C PHE A 73 -6.67 -4.49 -17.12
N SER A 74 -7.73 -5.15 -16.66
CA SER A 74 -9.01 -4.56 -16.31
C SER A 74 -8.86 -3.37 -15.36
N ASP A 75 -9.19 -2.15 -15.83
CA ASP A 75 -9.20 -0.92 -15.01
C ASP A 75 -10.04 -1.11 -13.72
N ALA A 76 -11.04 -2.00 -13.74
CA ALA A 76 -11.84 -2.38 -12.57
C ALA A 76 -11.03 -3.05 -11.44
N ASP A 77 -10.07 -3.93 -11.77
CA ASP A 77 -9.24 -4.61 -10.76
C ASP A 77 -8.24 -3.64 -10.13
N PHE A 78 -7.74 -2.67 -10.90
CA PHE A 78 -6.85 -1.61 -10.41
C PHE A 78 -7.60 -0.62 -9.51
N GLU A 79 -8.80 -0.18 -9.91
CA GLU A 79 -9.63 0.73 -9.10
C GLU A 79 -10.11 0.08 -7.81
N GLN A 80 -10.57 -1.18 -7.85
CA GLN A 80 -10.96 -1.94 -6.65
C GLN A 80 -9.77 -2.24 -5.73
N SER A 81 -8.58 -2.49 -6.29
CA SER A 81 -7.35 -2.64 -5.50
C SER A 81 -6.96 -1.33 -4.81
N ASN A 82 -7.11 -0.19 -5.49
CA ASN A 82 -6.80 1.12 -4.92
C ASN A 82 -7.77 1.52 -3.80
N SER A 83 -9.08 1.26 -3.95
CA SER A 83 -10.05 1.52 -2.88
C SER A 83 -9.78 0.63 -1.66
N THR A 84 -9.45 -0.65 -1.89
CA THR A 84 -9.07 -1.60 -0.83
C THR A 84 -7.84 -1.14 -0.04
N LEU A 85 -6.79 -0.71 -0.75
CA LEU A 85 -5.56 -0.24 -0.10
C LEU A 85 -5.78 1.07 0.64
N ARG A 86 -6.62 1.97 0.11
CA ARG A 86 -7.00 3.21 0.80
C ARG A 86 -7.78 2.92 2.08
N ASN A 87 -8.79 2.05 2.03
CA ASN A 87 -9.53 1.63 3.22
C ASN A 87 -8.61 0.99 4.27
N THR A 88 -7.62 0.22 3.82
CA THR A 88 -6.60 -0.39 4.68
C THR A 88 -5.73 0.68 5.35
N GLN A 89 -5.31 1.69 4.59
CA GLN A 89 -4.53 2.81 5.08
C GLN A 89 -5.31 3.65 6.10
N ASP A 90 -6.58 3.92 5.82
CA ASP A 90 -7.47 4.69 6.68
C ASP A 90 -7.68 3.95 8.01
N PHE A 91 -7.98 2.65 7.96
CA PHE A 91 -8.10 1.79 9.15
C PHE A 91 -6.84 1.82 10.02
N VAL A 92 -5.66 1.67 9.43
CA VAL A 92 -4.39 1.66 10.18
C VAL A 92 -4.11 3.06 10.75
N SER A 93 -4.37 4.12 10.00
CA SER A 93 -4.14 5.50 10.45
C SER A 93 -5.06 5.86 11.62
N GLU A 94 -6.35 5.53 11.51
CA GLU A 94 -7.33 5.71 12.58
C GLU A 94 -6.95 4.88 13.82
N SER A 95 -6.60 3.61 13.62
CA SER A 95 -6.23 2.72 14.73
C SER A 95 -4.97 3.20 15.46
N LYS A 96 -3.99 3.77 14.74
CA LYS A 96 -2.81 4.37 15.35
C LYS A 96 -3.13 5.57 16.22
N PHE A 97 -4.08 6.39 15.77
CA PHE A 97 -4.47 7.60 16.47
C PHE A 97 -5.32 7.30 17.72
N LEU A 98 -6.24 6.32 17.61
CA LEU A 98 -7.26 6.08 18.63
C LEU A 98 -6.93 4.97 19.63
N THR A 99 -5.78 4.31 19.52
CA THR A 99 -5.49 3.09 20.28
C THR A 99 -4.01 2.99 20.68
N ASN A 100 -3.67 1.96 21.46
CA ASN A 100 -2.29 1.61 21.84
C ASN A 100 -1.48 0.93 20.71
N TRP A 101 -1.79 1.17 19.43
CA TRP A 101 -1.17 0.50 18.27
C TRP A 101 0.36 0.56 18.28
N LEU A 102 0.94 1.73 18.61
CA LEU A 102 2.38 1.96 18.54
C LEU A 102 3.14 1.35 19.73
N SER A 103 2.48 1.20 20.87
CA SER A 103 3.08 0.71 22.11
C SER A 103 2.84 -0.77 22.37
N ILE A 104 1.85 -1.40 21.72
CA ILE A 104 1.55 -2.81 21.96
C ILE A 104 2.65 -3.74 21.43
N GLU A 105 3.02 -4.70 22.28
CA GLU A 105 4.04 -5.70 22.00
C GLU A 105 3.70 -7.02 22.69
N HIS A 106 4.09 -8.14 22.08
CA HIS A 106 4.01 -9.48 22.69
C HIS A 106 5.18 -10.33 22.18
N GLN A 107 6.14 -10.66 23.03
CA GLN A 107 7.30 -11.49 22.69
C GLN A 107 8.10 -10.97 21.47
N GLY A 108 8.26 -9.66 21.38
CA GLY A 108 8.92 -8.95 20.29
C GLY A 108 8.09 -8.78 19.02
N TRP A 109 6.85 -9.28 18.99
CA TRP A 109 5.92 -9.03 17.90
C TRP A 109 5.26 -7.66 18.07
N LYS A 110 5.16 -6.90 16.99
CA LYS A 110 4.48 -5.59 16.95
C LYS A 110 3.50 -5.53 15.78
N LEU A 111 2.60 -4.55 15.81
CA LEU A 111 1.74 -4.25 14.66
C LEU A 111 2.56 -3.59 13.52
N PRO A 112 2.06 -3.62 12.27
CA PRO A 112 2.71 -2.96 11.14
C PRO A 112 2.84 -1.45 11.34
N SER A 113 3.69 -0.82 10.51
CA SER A 113 3.75 0.65 10.40
C SER A 113 4.18 1.36 11.71
N THR A 114 5.16 0.81 12.40
CA THR A 114 5.63 1.24 13.74
C THR A 114 6.98 1.97 13.74
N VAL A 115 7.72 1.97 12.62
CA VAL A 115 9.08 2.52 12.50
C VAL A 115 9.13 3.58 11.42
N GLU A 116 9.95 4.61 11.65
CA GLU A 116 10.14 5.70 10.70
C GLU A 116 10.60 5.22 9.32
N ALA A 117 10.21 6.03 8.34
CA ALA A 117 10.62 5.88 6.97
C ALA A 117 12.14 6.08 6.84
N HIS A 118 12.74 5.51 5.79
CA HIS A 118 14.04 6.02 5.36
C HIS A 118 13.82 7.40 4.73
N ASP A 119 14.86 8.24 4.76
CA ASP A 119 14.93 9.53 4.07
C ASP A 119 14.48 9.46 2.60
N TRP A 120 14.78 8.36 1.92
CA TRP A 120 14.42 8.16 0.52
C TRP A 120 13.03 7.56 0.29
N CYS A 121 12.34 7.08 1.32
CA CYS A 121 11.01 6.47 1.17
C CYS A 121 9.97 7.52 0.78
N GLY A 122 9.22 7.27 -0.29
CA GLY A 122 8.21 8.19 -0.80
C GLY A 122 8.76 9.22 -1.79
N LEU A 123 10.08 9.38 -1.89
CA LEU A 123 10.69 10.21 -2.93
C LEU A 123 10.38 9.66 -4.31
N TRP A 124 10.14 10.57 -5.26
CA TRP A 124 9.96 10.19 -6.65
C TRP A 124 11.26 9.71 -7.25
N LYS A 125 11.16 8.66 -8.07
CA LYS A 125 12.25 8.11 -8.87
C LYS A 125 11.75 7.91 -10.29
N THR A 126 12.61 8.25 -11.24
CA THR A 126 12.40 7.97 -12.66
C THR A 126 13.41 6.94 -13.10
N ILE A 127 12.94 5.84 -13.69
CA ILE A 127 13.77 4.90 -14.43
C ILE A 127 13.29 4.85 -15.87
N GLY A 128 14.14 4.46 -16.80
CA GLY A 128 13.75 4.43 -18.20
C GLY A 128 14.85 4.01 -19.15
N CYS A 129 14.61 4.21 -20.44
CA CYS A 129 15.58 3.95 -21.48
C CYS A 129 15.73 5.20 -22.35
N ASN A 130 16.90 5.82 -22.26
CA ASN A 130 17.28 7.02 -23.02
C ASN A 130 18.13 6.70 -24.27
N LYS A 131 18.06 5.46 -24.78
CA LYS A 131 18.80 5.01 -25.98
C LYS A 131 18.08 5.43 -27.26
N VAL A 132 17.93 6.74 -27.43
CA VAL A 132 17.11 7.38 -28.47
C VAL A 132 17.56 6.95 -29.87
N ASP A 133 18.87 6.91 -30.14
CA ASP A 133 19.41 6.47 -31.43
C ASP A 133 19.02 5.02 -31.77
N VAL A 134 18.95 4.15 -30.77
CA VAL A 134 18.53 2.76 -30.96
C VAL A 134 17.04 2.70 -31.23
N HIS A 135 16.24 3.50 -30.52
CA HIS A 135 14.79 3.59 -30.75
C HIS A 135 14.48 4.09 -32.17
N GLU A 136 15.22 5.09 -32.65
CA GLU A 136 15.09 5.63 -34.00
C GLU A 136 15.47 4.59 -35.06
N LYS A 137 16.61 3.91 -34.91
CA LYS A 137 17.05 2.82 -35.81
C LYS A 137 16.05 1.66 -35.90
N LEU A 138 15.29 1.42 -34.84
CA LEU A 138 14.21 0.42 -34.80
C LEU A 138 12.87 0.95 -35.35
N GLY A 139 12.84 2.15 -35.91
CA GLY A 139 11.64 2.77 -36.47
C GLY A 139 10.60 3.16 -35.42
N LYS A 140 11.03 3.36 -34.16
CA LYS A 140 10.15 3.75 -33.04
C LYS A 140 10.15 5.26 -32.76
N GLY A 141 10.90 6.03 -33.55
CA GLY A 141 11.08 7.47 -33.38
C GLY A 141 12.12 7.83 -32.32
N LYS A 142 12.42 9.13 -32.23
CA LYS A 142 13.31 9.69 -31.21
C LYS A 142 12.54 9.89 -29.91
N LEU A 143 12.37 8.83 -29.13
CA LEU A 143 11.58 8.86 -27.90
C LEU A 143 12.37 8.28 -26.75
N THR A 144 12.09 8.77 -25.54
CA THR A 144 12.59 8.21 -24.29
C THR A 144 11.45 7.47 -23.60
N TYR A 145 11.72 6.26 -23.13
CA TYR A 145 10.75 5.53 -22.32
C TYR A 145 11.00 5.84 -20.85
N VAL A 146 9.98 6.30 -20.13
CA VAL A 146 10.10 6.69 -18.72
C VAL A 146 9.08 5.96 -17.86
N LYS A 147 9.49 5.67 -16.64
CA LYS A 147 8.68 5.08 -15.58
C LYS A 147 8.94 5.81 -14.27
N GLN A 148 7.93 6.50 -13.78
CA GLN A 148 7.98 7.32 -12.59
C GLN A 148 7.17 6.68 -11.46
N PHE A 149 7.80 6.50 -10.31
CA PHE A 149 7.18 5.89 -9.14
C PHE A 149 7.78 6.43 -7.86
N ARG A 150 7.04 6.31 -6.75
CA ARG A 150 7.56 6.62 -5.41
C ARG A 150 8.39 5.47 -4.89
N ARG A 151 9.60 5.76 -4.42
CA ARG A 151 10.48 4.77 -3.80
C ARG A 151 9.80 4.15 -2.57
N SER A 152 9.92 2.84 -2.44
CA SER A 152 9.35 2.09 -1.33
C SER A 152 10.39 1.11 -0.79
N CYS A 153 10.61 1.13 0.52
CA CYS A 153 11.45 0.11 1.16
C CYS A 153 10.73 -1.23 1.35
N TYR A 154 9.42 -1.29 1.07
CA TYR A 154 8.59 -2.49 1.23
C TYR A 154 8.72 -3.17 2.60
N ARG A 155 9.08 -2.44 3.66
CA ARG A 155 9.14 -2.97 5.02
C ARG A 155 7.77 -2.83 5.67
N ALA A 156 7.25 -3.92 6.24
CA ALA A 156 6.00 -3.93 6.99
C ALA A 156 5.97 -2.91 8.14
N LYS A 157 7.12 -2.71 8.80
CA LYS A 157 7.28 -1.76 9.90
C LYS A 157 7.34 -0.30 9.46
N CYS A 158 7.61 0.01 8.19
CA CYS A 158 7.82 1.38 7.72
C CYS A 158 6.49 2.18 7.72
N LYS A 159 6.47 3.34 8.38
CA LYS A 159 5.29 4.21 8.47
C LYS A 159 4.75 4.66 7.10
N SER A 160 5.61 4.88 6.11
CA SER A 160 5.21 5.33 4.77
C SER A 160 5.04 4.21 3.75
N CYS A 161 5.75 3.08 3.89
CA CYS A 161 5.79 2.04 2.85
C CYS A 161 4.99 0.77 3.17
N TYR A 162 4.37 0.67 4.35
CA TYR A 162 3.67 -0.54 4.76
C TYR A 162 2.51 -0.90 3.82
N THR A 163 1.81 0.07 3.23
CA THR A 163 0.72 -0.17 2.26
C THR A 163 1.24 -0.83 0.98
N ASN A 164 2.38 -0.37 0.46
CA ASN A 164 3.07 -1.00 -0.67
C ASN A 164 3.56 -2.42 -0.32
N TRP A 165 4.00 -2.64 0.92
CA TRP A 165 4.32 -3.98 1.42
C TRP A 165 3.09 -4.88 1.48
N ILE A 166 1.96 -4.39 2.02
CA ILE A 166 0.67 -5.09 2.06
C ILE A 166 0.25 -5.48 0.65
N ALA A 167 0.19 -4.52 -0.28
CA ALA A 167 -0.21 -4.74 -1.67
C ALA A 167 0.65 -5.84 -2.33
N ARG A 168 1.97 -5.76 -2.16
CA ARG A 168 2.90 -6.76 -2.70
C ARG A 168 2.69 -8.15 -2.10
N GLN A 169 2.55 -8.25 -0.78
CA GLN A 169 2.33 -9.55 -0.12
C GLN A 169 0.95 -10.12 -0.43
N ALA A 170 -0.08 -9.28 -0.49
CA ALA A 170 -1.44 -9.66 -0.87
C ALA A 170 -1.48 -10.17 -2.31
N ASN A 171 -0.92 -9.46 -3.29
CA ASN A 171 -0.85 -9.91 -4.68
C ASN A 171 -0.16 -11.27 -4.83
N VAL A 172 1.02 -11.44 -4.23
CA VAL A 172 1.75 -12.72 -4.27
C VAL A 172 0.94 -13.85 -3.63
N SER A 173 0.23 -13.55 -2.53
CA SER A 173 -0.56 -14.54 -1.81
C SER A 173 -1.84 -14.92 -2.57
N THR A 174 -2.56 -13.93 -3.12
CA THR A 174 -3.74 -14.11 -3.97
C THR A 174 -3.44 -15.02 -5.15
N ARG A 175 -2.40 -14.70 -5.92
CA ARG A 175 -2.00 -15.53 -7.08
C ARG A 175 -1.73 -16.98 -6.70
N ARG A 176 -1.15 -17.23 -5.52
CA ARG A 176 -0.91 -18.59 -5.03
C ARG A 176 -2.20 -19.32 -4.63
N ILE A 177 -3.13 -18.63 -3.97
CA ILE A 177 -4.46 -19.18 -3.66
C ILE A 177 -5.20 -19.51 -4.96
N GLU A 178 -5.29 -18.57 -5.89
CA GLU A 178 -6.01 -18.72 -7.17
C GLU A 178 -5.38 -19.80 -8.06
N ALA A 179 -4.05 -19.89 -8.10
CA ALA A 179 -3.36 -20.97 -8.82
C ALA A 179 -3.74 -22.35 -8.27
N PHE A 180 -3.84 -22.47 -6.94
CA PHE A 180 -4.27 -23.73 -6.33
C PHE A 180 -5.76 -23.99 -6.53
N GLU A 181 -6.62 -22.99 -6.38
CA GLU A 181 -8.06 -23.08 -6.64
C GLU A 181 -8.34 -23.55 -8.07
N LYS A 182 -7.65 -22.99 -9.07
CA LYS A 182 -7.79 -23.41 -10.47
C LYS A 182 -7.42 -24.88 -10.66
N LYS A 183 -6.40 -25.37 -9.94
CA LYS A 183 -5.89 -26.75 -10.00
C LYS A 183 -6.78 -27.73 -9.23
N SER A 184 -7.26 -27.35 -8.04
CA SER A 184 -8.02 -28.23 -7.14
C SER A 184 -9.53 -28.17 -7.37
N LYS A 185 -10.02 -27.12 -8.03
CA LYS A 185 -11.45 -26.80 -8.19
C LYS A 185 -12.19 -26.60 -6.86
N GLN A 186 -11.46 -26.32 -5.79
CA GLN A 186 -12.02 -26.01 -4.48
C GLN A 186 -12.00 -24.51 -4.25
N ARG A 187 -13.02 -23.97 -3.58
CA ARG A 187 -13.02 -22.57 -3.14
C ARG A 187 -12.18 -22.39 -1.87
N PRO A 188 -11.46 -21.27 -1.72
CA PRO A 188 -10.71 -20.99 -0.50
C PRO A 188 -11.66 -20.66 0.66
N VAL A 189 -11.31 -21.12 1.85
CA VAL A 189 -11.96 -20.78 3.13
C VAL A 189 -11.05 -19.90 3.97
N HIS A 190 -11.64 -18.97 4.73
CA HIS A 190 -10.92 -18.17 5.72
C HIS A 190 -11.22 -18.71 7.13
N LEU A 191 -10.20 -19.24 7.80
CA LEU A 191 -10.30 -19.80 9.15
C LEU A 191 -9.46 -18.99 10.14
N ILE A 192 -9.91 -18.91 11.39
CA ILE A 192 -9.22 -18.26 12.50
C ILE A 192 -9.00 -19.28 13.61
N LEU A 193 -7.74 -19.62 13.87
CA LEU A 193 -7.30 -20.54 14.92
C LEU A 193 -6.82 -19.74 16.13
N SER A 194 -7.63 -19.70 17.18
CA SER A 194 -7.32 -18.98 18.41
C SER A 194 -6.55 -19.86 19.39
N VAL A 195 -5.45 -19.33 19.92
CA VAL A 195 -4.61 -20.04 20.90
C VAL A 195 -5.29 -20.01 22.29
N PRO A 196 -5.43 -21.16 22.97
CA PRO A 196 -6.04 -21.22 24.29
C PRO A 196 -5.20 -20.45 25.30
N ARG A 197 -5.86 -19.87 26.32
CA ARG A 197 -5.23 -18.97 27.32
C ARG A 197 -3.94 -19.55 27.90
N ILE A 198 -3.95 -20.84 28.27
CA ILE A 198 -2.80 -21.53 28.88
C ILE A 198 -1.58 -21.66 27.94
N GLN A 199 -1.75 -21.47 26.63
CA GLN A 199 -0.69 -21.63 25.63
C GLN A 199 -0.22 -20.30 25.03
N ARG A 200 -0.84 -19.15 25.36
CA ARG A 200 -0.57 -17.85 24.71
C ARG A 200 0.86 -17.34 24.89
N ASN A 201 1.53 -17.77 25.96
CA ASN A 201 2.90 -17.39 26.28
C ASN A 201 3.94 -18.36 25.71
N LEU A 202 3.53 -19.42 25.00
CA LEU A 202 4.48 -20.29 24.32
C LEU A 202 5.12 -19.57 23.13
N PRO A 203 6.41 -19.82 22.85
CA PRO A 203 7.06 -19.29 21.65
C PRO A 203 6.26 -19.60 20.38
N VAL A 204 6.15 -18.61 19.47
CA VAL A 204 5.37 -18.75 18.22
C VAL A 204 5.82 -19.94 17.37
N LYS A 205 7.10 -20.33 17.44
CA LYS A 205 7.60 -21.56 16.81
C LYS A 205 6.86 -22.82 17.29
N LEU A 206 6.65 -22.97 18.60
CA LEU A 206 5.90 -24.10 19.17
C LEU A 206 4.42 -24.02 18.83
N LEU A 207 3.83 -22.81 18.85
CA LEU A 207 2.45 -22.60 18.43
C LEU A 207 2.23 -23.01 16.97
N ARG A 208 3.17 -22.70 16.07
CA ARG A 208 3.14 -23.11 14.66
C ARG A 208 3.26 -24.63 14.47
N GLN A 209 4.08 -25.30 15.29
CA GLN A 209 4.19 -26.76 15.28
C GLN A 209 2.86 -27.41 15.67
N ARG A 210 2.25 -26.95 16.78
CA ARG A 210 0.93 -27.43 17.24
C ARG A 210 -0.16 -27.15 16.22
N MET A 211 -0.21 -25.94 15.69
CA MET A 211 -1.13 -25.57 14.60
C MET A 211 -0.96 -26.53 13.42
N SER A 212 0.27 -26.82 12.99
CA SER A 212 0.51 -27.74 11.86
C SER A 212 -0.04 -29.15 12.10
N VAL A 213 0.04 -29.66 13.33
CA VAL A 213 -0.57 -30.95 13.72
C VAL A 213 -2.09 -30.86 13.63
N ILE A 214 -2.69 -29.81 14.19
CA ILE A 214 -4.14 -29.58 14.14
C ILE A 214 -4.64 -29.51 12.69
N LEU A 215 -3.93 -28.79 11.81
CA LEU A 215 -4.31 -28.68 10.39
C LEU A 215 -4.24 -30.01 9.65
N LYS A 216 -3.28 -30.88 9.97
CA LYS A 216 -3.22 -32.24 9.41
C LYS A 216 -4.41 -33.08 9.85
N TYR A 217 -4.74 -33.07 11.15
CA TYR A 217 -5.90 -33.81 11.68
C TYR A 217 -7.22 -33.28 11.12
N GLY A 218 -7.34 -31.96 11.00
CA GLY A 218 -8.51 -31.30 10.42
C GLY A 218 -8.54 -31.35 8.89
N LYS A 219 -7.72 -32.20 8.26
CA LYS A 219 -7.67 -32.44 6.81
C LYS A 219 -7.56 -31.17 5.96
N ILE A 220 -6.87 -30.15 6.44
CA ILE A 220 -6.53 -28.99 5.62
C ILE A 220 -5.46 -29.40 4.63
N HIS A 221 -5.80 -29.31 3.35
CA HIS A 221 -4.92 -29.72 2.27
C HIS A 221 -3.78 -28.72 2.06
N GLY A 222 -4.07 -27.43 2.20
CA GLY A 222 -3.05 -26.39 2.23
C GLY A 222 -3.65 -25.02 2.50
N ALA A 223 -2.84 -24.12 3.05
CA ALA A 223 -3.29 -22.79 3.43
C ALA A 223 -2.13 -21.79 3.49
N SER A 224 -2.45 -20.50 3.30
CA SER A 224 -1.65 -19.42 3.88
C SER A 224 -1.83 -19.43 5.39
N VAL A 225 -0.80 -19.01 6.12
CA VAL A 225 -0.80 -18.92 7.58
C VAL A 225 -0.22 -17.57 7.96
N ILE A 226 -1.04 -16.73 8.61
CA ILE A 226 -0.70 -15.38 9.05
C ILE A 226 -0.91 -15.26 10.55
N PHE A 227 0.18 -15.04 11.28
CA PHE A 227 0.15 -14.92 12.73
C PHE A 227 -0.33 -13.54 13.17
N HIS A 228 -1.29 -13.50 14.06
CA HIS A 228 -1.84 -12.29 14.67
C HIS A 228 -1.66 -12.37 16.18
N PRO A 229 -0.70 -11.64 16.77
CA PRO A 229 -0.44 -11.66 18.20
C PRO A 229 -1.52 -10.94 19.01
N PHE A 230 -2.25 -10.02 18.39
CA PHE A 230 -3.17 -9.10 19.07
C PHE A 230 -4.59 -9.20 18.55
N LYS A 231 -5.54 -8.92 19.43
CA LYS A 231 -6.96 -8.76 19.08
C LYS A 231 -7.42 -7.37 19.55
N PHE A 232 -8.35 -6.77 18.82
CA PHE A 232 -8.90 -5.46 19.18
C PHE A 232 -10.11 -5.62 20.10
N ASN A 233 -10.10 -4.93 21.24
CA ASN A 233 -11.27 -4.77 22.10
C ASN A 233 -12.04 -3.52 21.66
N LYS A 234 -13.25 -3.71 21.13
CA LYS A 234 -14.09 -2.60 20.66
C LYS A 234 -14.61 -1.70 21.79
N ILE A 235 -14.84 -2.27 22.97
CA ILE A 235 -15.40 -1.55 24.13
C ILE A 235 -14.32 -0.65 24.72
N GLU A 236 -13.16 -1.22 25.03
CA GLU A 236 -12.02 -0.50 25.61
C GLU A 236 -11.20 0.28 24.56
N ARG A 237 -11.56 0.15 23.27
CA ARG A 237 -10.84 0.69 22.12
C ARG A 237 -9.33 0.45 22.15
N ARG A 238 -8.91 -0.74 22.62
CA ARG A 238 -7.49 -1.09 22.76
C ARG A 238 -7.18 -2.46 22.20
N TRP A 239 -5.97 -2.60 21.70
CA TRP A 239 -5.39 -3.89 21.35
C TRP A 239 -4.90 -4.59 22.61
N TYR A 240 -5.04 -5.92 22.65
CA TYR A 240 -4.52 -6.76 23.72
C TYR A 240 -3.94 -8.06 23.17
N SER A 241 -3.01 -8.66 23.91
CA SER A 241 -2.39 -9.94 23.51
C SER A 241 -3.43 -11.06 23.52
N SER A 242 -3.66 -11.62 22.34
CA SER A 242 -4.51 -12.78 22.13
C SER A 242 -4.06 -13.49 20.84
N PRO A 243 -2.93 -14.23 20.91
CA PRO A 243 -2.36 -14.91 19.75
C PRO A 243 -3.35 -15.80 19.01
N HIS A 244 -3.39 -15.67 17.69
CA HIS A 244 -4.19 -16.49 16.80
C HIS A 244 -3.57 -16.56 15.40
N PHE A 245 -4.02 -17.52 14.60
CA PHE A 245 -3.57 -17.70 13.22
C PHE A 245 -4.75 -17.53 12.28
N HIS A 246 -4.60 -16.65 11.31
CA HIS A 246 -5.50 -16.58 10.18
C HIS A 246 -5.00 -17.52 9.08
N LEU A 247 -5.93 -18.28 8.52
CA LEU A 247 -5.68 -19.19 7.42
C LEU A 247 -6.57 -18.81 6.24
N VAL A 248 -5.99 -18.70 5.05
CA VAL A 248 -6.74 -18.65 3.79
C VAL A 248 -6.28 -19.85 2.98
N GLY A 249 -7.15 -20.84 2.78
CA GLY A 249 -6.72 -22.13 2.24
C GLY A 249 -7.86 -23.06 1.89
N PHE A 250 -7.58 -24.36 1.81
CA PHE A 250 -8.48 -25.35 1.26
C PHE A 250 -8.65 -26.52 2.21
N GLY A 251 -9.90 -26.83 2.51
CA GLY A 251 -10.33 -27.94 3.37
C GLY A 251 -11.77 -27.74 3.85
N LYS A 252 -12.29 -28.71 4.59
CA LYS A 252 -13.67 -28.66 5.11
C LYS A 252 -13.66 -28.17 6.57
N SER A 253 -14.48 -27.16 6.84
CA SER A 253 -14.65 -26.60 8.19
C SER A 253 -15.13 -27.65 9.22
N SER A 254 -15.95 -28.61 8.79
CA SER A 254 -16.45 -29.72 9.61
C SER A 254 -15.33 -30.64 10.12
N ASP A 255 -14.36 -30.99 9.26
CA ASP A 255 -13.22 -31.84 9.63
C ASP A 255 -12.33 -31.13 10.67
N LEU A 256 -12.23 -29.81 10.56
CA LEU A 256 -11.49 -28.98 11.50
C LEU A 256 -12.11 -29.03 12.90
N LYS A 257 -13.44 -28.84 13.01
CA LYS A 257 -14.21 -28.87 14.28
C LYS A 257 -13.88 -30.11 15.13
N ASN A 258 -13.77 -31.28 14.49
CA ASN A 258 -13.45 -32.54 15.16
C ASN A 258 -12.01 -32.59 15.71
N ALA A 259 -11.05 -32.00 15.00
CA ALA A 259 -9.67 -31.92 15.46
C ALA A 259 -9.50 -31.03 16.71
N PHE A 260 -10.35 -30.01 16.89
CA PHE A 260 -10.20 -29.02 17.98
C PHE A 260 -10.49 -29.54 19.36
N GLY A 261 -11.52 -30.38 19.54
CA GLY A 261 -11.90 -30.92 20.83
C GLY A 261 -10.71 -31.59 21.55
N ARG A 262 -9.77 -32.13 20.78
CA ARG A 262 -8.57 -32.80 21.28
C ARG A 262 -7.45 -31.86 21.76
N TYR A 263 -7.32 -30.66 21.19
CA TYR A 263 -6.17 -29.76 21.45
C TYR A 263 -6.55 -28.48 22.20
N GLY A 264 -7.84 -28.23 22.41
CA GLY A 264 -8.35 -27.06 23.15
C GLY A 264 -8.19 -25.72 22.41
N TRP A 265 -7.85 -25.76 21.12
CA TRP A 265 -7.80 -24.56 20.28
C TRP A 265 -9.20 -24.25 19.76
N TYR A 266 -9.55 -22.96 19.69
CA TYR A 266 -10.85 -22.55 19.17
C TYR A 266 -10.74 -22.18 17.70
N VAL A 267 -11.69 -22.63 16.88
CA VAL A 267 -11.80 -22.20 15.49
C VAL A 267 -13.09 -21.51 15.16
N LYS A 268 -12.91 -20.45 14.39
CA LYS A 268 -13.96 -19.71 13.75
C LYS A 268 -13.71 -19.69 12.25
N GLU A 269 -14.71 -20.08 11.49
CA GLU A 269 -14.78 -19.76 10.08
C GLU A 269 -15.17 -18.28 9.96
N ALA A 270 -14.31 -17.51 9.28
CA ALA A 270 -14.61 -16.14 8.95
C ALA A 270 -15.51 -16.13 7.71
N GLY A 271 -16.44 -15.18 7.66
CA GLY A 271 -17.31 -15.01 6.50
C GLY A 271 -16.51 -14.70 5.23
N GLU A 272 -17.14 -14.92 4.09
CA GLU A 272 -16.58 -14.63 2.79
C GLU A 272 -16.39 -13.11 2.61
N ARG A 273 -15.27 -12.71 2.01
CA ARG A 273 -15.03 -11.33 1.53
C ARG A 273 -15.11 -11.33 0.01
N GLU A 274 -15.30 -10.15 -0.59
CA GLU A 274 -15.46 -10.00 -2.05
C GLU A 274 -14.30 -10.61 -2.84
N SER A 275 -13.07 -10.53 -2.31
CA SER A 275 -11.91 -11.14 -2.96
C SER A 275 -10.84 -11.65 -1.98
N VAL A 276 -10.03 -12.59 -2.48
CA VAL A 276 -8.85 -13.11 -1.79
C VAL A 276 -7.84 -11.98 -1.53
N PHE A 277 -7.68 -11.04 -2.47
CA PHE A 277 -6.81 -9.88 -2.30
C PHE A 277 -7.25 -8.97 -1.15
N GLN A 278 -8.54 -8.61 -1.08
CA GLN A 278 -9.08 -7.83 0.03
C GLN A 278 -8.88 -8.54 1.38
N THR A 279 -9.06 -9.86 1.40
CA THR A 279 -8.79 -10.69 2.58
C THR A 279 -7.35 -10.52 3.03
N PHE A 280 -6.37 -10.73 2.14
CA PHE A 280 -4.96 -10.55 2.51
C PHE A 280 -4.61 -9.12 2.91
N CYS A 281 -5.14 -8.10 2.24
CA CYS A 281 -4.93 -6.69 2.63
C CYS A 281 -5.39 -6.44 4.06
N TYR A 282 -6.60 -6.92 4.41
CA TYR A 282 -7.14 -6.80 5.76
C TYR A 282 -6.28 -7.56 6.78
N LEU A 283 -5.90 -8.80 6.50
CA LEU A 283 -5.09 -9.59 7.44
C LEU A 283 -3.69 -8.99 7.64
N LEU A 284 -3.05 -8.53 6.58
CA LEU A 284 -1.71 -7.97 6.66
C LEU A 284 -1.68 -6.59 7.33
N SER A 285 -2.81 -5.87 7.37
CA SER A 285 -2.89 -4.56 8.00
C SER A 285 -2.61 -4.57 9.51
N HIS A 286 -2.86 -5.69 10.17
CA HIS A 286 -2.72 -5.84 11.63
C HIS A 286 -2.12 -7.20 12.05
N CYS A 287 -1.39 -7.85 11.14
CA CYS A 287 -0.65 -9.07 11.47
C CYS A 287 0.58 -8.77 12.34
N GLY A 288 1.14 -9.81 12.97
CA GLY A 288 2.36 -9.69 13.74
C GLY A 288 3.58 -9.49 12.85
N ILE A 289 4.38 -8.48 13.15
CA ILE A 289 5.67 -8.20 12.51
C ILE A 289 6.80 -8.41 13.52
N GLN A 290 7.77 -9.25 13.16
CA GLN A 290 9.00 -9.47 13.93
C GLN A 290 10.18 -9.73 12.98
N LYS A 291 11.37 -9.21 13.31
CA LYS A 291 12.60 -9.44 12.52
C LYS A 291 12.90 -10.94 12.45
N GLY A 292 13.28 -11.43 11.27
CA GLY A 292 13.59 -12.85 11.04
C GLY A 292 12.38 -13.75 10.78
N TYR A 293 11.15 -13.21 10.85
CA TYR A 293 9.94 -13.97 10.58
C TYR A 293 9.21 -13.45 9.34
N GLN A 294 8.63 -14.38 8.56
CA GLN A 294 7.74 -14.05 7.45
C GLN A 294 6.32 -13.82 7.98
N ALA A 295 5.66 -12.77 7.49
CA ALA A 295 4.27 -12.47 7.84
C ALA A 295 3.29 -13.52 7.28
N VAL A 296 3.52 -13.94 6.03
CA VAL A 296 2.77 -15.02 5.37
C VAL A 296 3.68 -16.23 5.24
N THR A 297 3.19 -17.38 5.68
CA THR A 297 3.83 -18.69 5.52
C THR A 297 2.84 -19.66 4.90
N TRP A 298 3.32 -20.77 4.34
CA TRP A 298 2.46 -21.70 3.59
C TRP A 298 2.50 -23.11 4.17
N PHE A 299 1.32 -23.71 4.29
CA PHE A 299 1.11 -25.04 4.83
C PHE A 299 0.61 -26.01 3.74
N GLY A 300 0.96 -27.29 3.88
CA GLY A 300 0.43 -28.37 3.06
C GLY A 300 0.77 -28.22 1.57
N SER A 301 -0.19 -28.47 0.71
CA SER A 301 -0.07 -28.42 -0.75
C SER A 301 0.23 -27.01 -1.28
N LEU A 302 0.03 -25.97 -0.48
CA LEU A 302 0.39 -24.59 -0.85
C LEU A 302 1.84 -24.23 -0.49
N SER A 303 2.57 -25.12 0.18
CA SER A 303 3.99 -24.91 0.50
C SER A 303 4.83 -24.66 -0.74
N TYR A 304 5.94 -23.92 -0.57
CA TYR A 304 6.82 -23.53 -1.68
C TYR A 304 7.39 -24.72 -2.47
N SER A 305 7.57 -25.87 -1.81
CA SER A 305 8.07 -27.10 -2.45
C SER A 305 7.01 -27.91 -3.19
N LYS A 306 5.72 -27.60 -3.02
CA LYS A 306 4.60 -28.37 -3.61
C LYS A 306 3.82 -27.60 -4.65
N LEU A 307 3.76 -26.27 -4.53
CA LEU A 307 3.08 -25.41 -5.48
C LEU A 307 4.06 -24.36 -6.01
N HIS A 308 4.41 -24.53 -7.28
CA HIS A 308 5.16 -23.54 -8.04
C HIS A 308 4.17 -22.56 -8.67
N VAL A 309 4.38 -21.28 -8.40
CA VAL A 309 3.59 -20.18 -8.96
C VAL A 309 4.57 -19.35 -9.75
N GLU A 310 4.23 -19.10 -11.02
CA GLU A 310 5.04 -18.27 -11.89
C GLU A 310 5.18 -16.87 -11.29
N LYS A 311 6.41 -16.36 -11.25
CA LYS A 311 6.67 -15.01 -10.75
C LYS A 311 6.31 -14.02 -11.85
N GLU A 312 5.71 -12.90 -11.48
CA GLU A 312 5.58 -11.78 -12.41
C GLU A 312 6.96 -11.39 -12.95
N PRO A 313 7.10 -11.24 -14.28
CA PRO A 313 8.34 -10.72 -14.84
C PRO A 313 8.56 -9.33 -14.27
N ARG A 314 9.80 -9.05 -13.86
CA ARG A 314 10.16 -7.67 -13.52
C ARG A 314 10.24 -6.91 -14.84
N ILE A 315 9.46 -5.85 -14.97
CA ILE A 315 9.60 -4.92 -16.09
C ILE A 315 10.86 -4.10 -15.83
N THR A 316 12.00 -4.64 -16.23
CA THR A 316 13.32 -3.98 -16.18
C THR A 316 13.82 -3.61 -17.56
N LYS A 317 13.05 -3.92 -18.61
CA LYS A 317 13.47 -3.75 -20.00
C LYS A 317 12.57 -2.79 -20.73
N CYS A 318 13.19 -2.00 -21.60
CA CYS A 318 12.52 -1.08 -22.50
C CYS A 318 11.61 -1.84 -23.48
N PRO A 319 10.32 -1.48 -23.61
CA PRO A 319 9.45 -2.10 -24.59
C PRO A 319 9.80 -1.73 -26.04
N LEU A 320 10.63 -0.70 -26.26
CA LEU A 320 11.05 -0.30 -27.60
C LEU A 320 12.26 -1.10 -28.12
N CYS A 321 13.27 -1.30 -27.28
CA CYS A 321 14.55 -1.89 -27.70
C CYS A 321 15.02 -3.07 -26.84
N ASN A 322 14.25 -3.48 -25.83
CA ASN A 322 14.60 -4.56 -24.90
C ASN A 322 15.89 -4.30 -24.07
N GLY A 323 16.42 -3.07 -24.09
CA GLY A 323 17.54 -2.66 -23.24
C GLY A 323 17.12 -2.52 -21.79
N GLU A 324 18.07 -2.72 -20.85
CA GLU A 324 17.82 -2.53 -19.42
C GLU A 324 17.47 -1.07 -19.10
N PHE A 325 16.58 -0.90 -18.11
CA PHE A 325 16.28 0.41 -17.55
C PHE A 325 17.43 0.95 -16.72
N GLU A 326 17.63 2.25 -16.82
CA GLU A 326 18.60 3.01 -16.08
C GLU A 326 17.87 4.10 -15.29
N GLU A 327 18.50 4.60 -14.23
CA GLU A 327 17.99 5.79 -13.55
C GLU A 327 18.29 7.02 -14.43
N ILE A 328 17.25 7.80 -14.68
CA ILE A 328 17.31 8.97 -15.56
C ILE A 328 16.66 10.16 -14.87
N TYR A 329 17.08 11.36 -15.22
CA TYR A 329 16.50 12.61 -14.75
C TYR A 329 16.27 13.55 -15.93
N TYR A 330 15.51 14.62 -15.71
CA TYR A 330 15.24 15.65 -16.70
C TYR A 330 15.91 16.96 -16.27
N GLU A 331 16.46 17.71 -17.22
CA GLU A 331 17.37 18.86 -17.01
C GLU A 331 16.71 20.12 -16.43
N GLU A 332 15.37 20.19 -16.39
CA GLU A 332 14.66 21.36 -15.89
C GLU A 332 14.50 21.41 -14.36
N PRO A 333 14.26 22.60 -13.77
CA PRO A 333 14.51 22.86 -12.35
C PRO A 333 13.68 22.04 -11.35
N ILE A 334 12.68 21.28 -11.80
CA ILE A 334 11.85 20.41 -10.97
C ILE A 334 11.83 19.02 -11.63
N HIS A 335 12.74 18.13 -11.25
CA HIS A 335 12.65 16.70 -11.59
C HIS A 335 11.99 15.92 -10.43
N PRO A 336 10.93 15.13 -10.69
CA PRO A 336 10.28 14.92 -12.00
C PRO A 336 9.48 16.15 -12.47
N ILE A 337 9.45 16.38 -13.80
CA ILE A 337 8.83 17.52 -14.53
C ILE A 337 7.43 17.86 -14.00
N ILE A 338 6.73 16.84 -13.52
CA ILE A 338 5.54 16.93 -12.69
C ILE A 338 5.74 15.81 -11.65
N PRO A 339 5.75 16.02 -10.32
CA PRO A 339 5.57 14.92 -9.38
C PRO A 339 4.19 14.37 -9.70
N PRO A 340 4.09 13.27 -10.46
CA PRO A 340 2.83 13.01 -11.09
C PRO A 340 1.89 12.66 -9.94
N ASP A 341 0.68 13.24 -9.91
CA ASP A 341 -0.32 12.90 -8.87
C ASP A 341 -0.57 11.38 -8.81
N LYS A 342 -0.09 10.65 -9.83
CA LYS A 342 -0.21 9.22 -10.06
C LYS A 342 1.09 8.68 -10.66
N HIS A 343 1.35 7.38 -10.53
CA HIS A 343 2.46 6.77 -11.28
C HIS A 343 2.31 7.01 -12.78
N TYR A 344 3.42 7.22 -13.48
CA TYR A 344 3.46 7.39 -14.94
C TYR A 344 4.39 6.36 -15.57
N GLU A 345 3.97 5.77 -16.68
CA GLU A 345 4.76 4.84 -17.48
C GLU A 345 4.39 5.07 -18.95
N GLY A 346 5.37 5.46 -19.76
CA GLY A 346 5.09 5.89 -21.13
C GLY A 346 6.29 6.42 -21.91
N LEU A 347 5.99 6.85 -23.13
CA LEU A 347 6.94 7.49 -24.04
C LEU A 347 6.86 9.00 -23.91
N VAL A 348 8.02 9.64 -23.87
CA VAL A 348 8.20 11.10 -23.86
C VAL A 348 9.22 11.50 -24.92
N ASN A 349 9.26 12.78 -25.24
CA ASN A 349 10.29 13.32 -26.13
C ASN A 349 11.68 13.13 -25.52
N GLU A 350 12.68 12.99 -26.38
CA GLU A 350 14.07 12.69 -26.04
C GLU A 350 14.81 13.84 -25.34
N TRP A 351 14.37 15.08 -25.56
CA TRP A 351 15.09 16.29 -25.17
C TRP A 351 15.12 16.41 -23.65
N GLY A 352 16.25 16.84 -23.08
CA GLY A 352 16.40 17.13 -21.66
C GLY A 352 16.49 15.92 -20.73
N TRP A 353 16.42 14.67 -21.23
CA TRP A 353 16.62 13.48 -20.40
C TRP A 353 18.08 13.07 -20.33
N HIS A 354 18.56 12.81 -19.12
CA HIS A 354 19.94 12.48 -18.82
C HIS A 354 20.01 11.25 -17.92
N LYS A 355 21.10 10.49 -18.02
CA LYS A 355 21.37 9.36 -17.13
C LYS A 355 21.86 9.88 -15.79
N VAL A 356 21.33 9.36 -14.68
CA VAL A 356 21.90 9.63 -13.36
C VAL A 356 23.23 8.91 -13.27
N LEU A 357 24.31 9.68 -13.12
CA LEU A 357 25.65 9.15 -12.85
C LEU A 357 25.86 9.17 -11.34
N THR A 358 26.09 7.99 -10.75
CA THR A 358 26.57 7.90 -9.37
C THR A 358 28.07 8.13 -9.40
N VAL A 359 28.51 9.29 -8.94
CA VAL A 359 29.92 9.55 -8.66
C VAL A 359 30.21 8.98 -7.28
N GLU A 360 31.25 8.14 -7.17
CA GLU A 360 31.76 7.77 -5.85
C GLU A 360 32.29 9.05 -5.20
N TYR A 361 31.60 9.50 -4.15
CA TYR A 361 32.05 10.61 -3.36
C TYR A 361 33.06 10.06 -2.36
N GLU A 362 34.35 10.31 -2.60
CA GLU A 362 35.33 10.16 -1.54
C GLU A 362 34.96 11.16 -0.44
N GLU A 363 34.58 10.65 0.73
CA GLU A 363 34.36 11.52 1.89
C GLU A 363 35.66 12.32 2.09
N PRO A 364 35.61 13.66 2.05
CA PRO A 364 36.79 14.46 2.32
C PRO A 364 37.32 14.03 3.69
N THR A 365 38.53 13.48 3.70
CA THR A 365 39.25 13.21 4.94
C THR A 365 39.62 14.54 5.53
N TYR A 366 38.78 15.04 6.42
CA TYR A 366 39.15 16.16 7.27
C TYR A 366 40.24 15.65 8.21
N GLU A 367 41.47 16.13 8.02
CA GLU A 367 42.46 16.10 9.09
C GLU A 367 41.93 17.03 10.19
N TYR A 368 41.11 16.50 11.08
CA TYR A 368 40.76 17.22 12.29
C TYR A 368 42.07 17.56 12.99
N ALA A 369 42.24 18.82 13.36
CA ALA A 369 43.32 19.22 14.24
C ALA A 369 43.30 18.26 15.46
N PRO A 370 44.45 17.74 15.90
CA PRO A 370 44.54 16.81 17.02
C PRO A 370 43.64 17.29 18.16
N THR A 371 43.02 16.38 18.92
CA THR A 371 42.07 16.74 20.00
C THR A 371 42.64 17.77 20.99
N ARG A 372 43.97 17.89 21.06
CA ARG A 372 44.71 18.95 21.74
C ARG A 372 44.39 20.35 21.24
N ASP A 373 44.39 20.59 19.93
CA ASP A 373 44.18 21.90 19.32
C ASP A 373 42.72 22.34 19.46
N LEU A 374 41.78 21.40 19.40
CA LEU A 374 40.36 21.66 19.69
C LEU A 374 40.17 22.09 21.15
N ASN A 375 40.88 21.47 22.09
CA ASN A 375 40.83 21.84 23.51
C ASN A 375 41.49 23.21 23.77
N GLU A 376 42.55 23.57 23.05
CA GLU A 376 43.16 24.91 23.15
C GLU A 376 42.23 26.00 22.57
N LEU A 377 41.57 25.75 21.43
CA LEU A 377 40.55 26.63 20.86
C LEU A 377 39.36 26.83 21.82
N LEU A 378 38.85 25.74 22.40
CA LEU A 378 37.75 25.80 23.37
C LEU A 378 38.16 26.56 24.65
N ARG A 379 39.40 26.40 25.12
CA ARG A 379 39.93 27.18 26.25
C ARG A 379 40.01 28.68 25.93
N GLY A 380 40.46 29.04 24.73
CA GLY A 380 40.48 30.43 24.27
C GLY A 380 39.08 31.06 24.26
N LEU A 381 38.06 30.31 23.85
CA LEU A 381 36.67 30.77 23.86
C LEU A 381 36.11 30.96 25.28
N THR A 382 36.47 30.10 26.24
CA THR A 382 36.07 30.28 27.65
C THR A 382 36.71 31.49 28.32
N MET A 383 37.86 31.98 27.82
CA MET A 383 38.50 33.19 28.36
C MET A 383 37.88 34.50 27.82
N ILE A 384 37.05 34.44 26.78
CA ILE A 384 36.36 35.62 26.22
C ILE A 384 35.00 35.85 26.93
N ILE A 385 34.54 34.88 27.72
CA ILE A 385 33.22 34.89 28.38
C ILE A 385 33.31 35.30 29.87
N ASN A 386 34.51 35.57 30.39
CA ASN A 386 34.74 36.25 31.67
C ASN A 386 35.44 37.58 31.41
#